data_AF-A0A1H2Y5F6-F1
#
_entry.id   AF-A0A1H2Y5F6-F1
#
_cell.length_a   1.000
_cell.length_b   1.000
_cell.length_c   1.000
_cell.angle_alpha   90.00
_cell.angle_beta   90.00
_cell.angle_gamma   90.00
#
_symmetry.space_group_name_H-M   'P 1'
#
loop_
_entity.id
_entity.type
_entity.pdbx_description
1 polymer ?
#
loop_
_entity_poly.entity_id
_entity_poly.type
_entity_poly.pdbx_seq_one_letter_code
_entity_poly.pdbx_strand_id
1 'polypeptide(L)'
;MSQPDLSKPDTAADDSDQQTDIVRDRQTLEAELEVLREENRRLRESYAHAKRATFRRTALGFFAVGGLSLVAAFVFPALQTIFIAFGGTGVFAGIVTFYLTPERFVSASVGATVFNTLADVEQHLVSELELQTETVYVPTASHPETTARLFVPQHVEYTVPDPGQLEALFVTGVEAAQGISLPPTGDRLYNEFEQTMSGEFGTAPDAIATQLTAALSEQFELVENTRIEVDGENQTASIAIDNPAFGDIHQLDHPVVSLLAVGFATGLDRPVTVDTHNDDRFSGVVTVSWNEPEEPPAQSSGAATHEQETMPTSDNG
;
A
#
# COMPACT_ATOMS: atom_id res chain seq x y z
N MET A 1 27.42 -44.89 -64.13
CA MET A 1 28.27 -43.69 -64.31
C MET A 1 27.34 -42.61 -64.86
N SER A 2 26.99 -41.52 -64.18
CA SER A 2 27.65 -40.80 -63.08
C SER A 2 26.63 -40.01 -62.26
N GLN A 3 26.86 -39.88 -60.95
CA GLN A 3 26.28 -38.82 -60.11
C GLN A 3 26.94 -37.46 -60.43
N PRO A 4 26.22 -36.36 -60.19
CA PRO A 4 26.66 -35.39 -59.17
C PRO A 4 25.45 -34.86 -58.37
N ASP A 5 25.55 -34.05 -57.33
CA ASP A 5 26.50 -33.82 -56.24
C ASP A 5 25.64 -33.03 -55.23
N LEU A 6 25.63 -33.43 -53.96
CA LEU A 6 24.78 -32.84 -52.92
C LEU A 6 25.38 -31.51 -52.46
N SER A 7 24.94 -30.40 -53.04
CA SER A 7 25.17 -29.07 -52.45
C SER A 7 24.12 -28.80 -51.37
N LYS A 8 24.51 -28.97 -50.11
CA LYS A 8 23.77 -28.43 -48.95
C LYS A 8 23.78 -26.89 -49.03
N PRO A 9 22.65 -26.20 -48.88
CA PRO A 9 22.69 -24.79 -48.53
C PRO A 9 22.97 -24.65 -47.04
N ASP A 10 23.93 -23.78 -46.71
CA ASP A 10 24.20 -23.28 -45.37
C ASP A 10 22.97 -22.54 -44.83
N THR A 11 22.24 -23.16 -43.90
CA THR A 11 21.11 -22.52 -43.18
C THR A 11 21.47 -22.16 -41.73
N ALA A 12 22.76 -21.96 -41.44
CA ALA A 12 23.22 -21.67 -40.08
C ALA A 12 23.72 -20.23 -39.87
N ALA A 13 23.70 -19.38 -40.90
CA ALA A 13 24.26 -18.02 -40.84
C ALA A 13 23.21 -16.89 -40.77
N ASP A 14 21.94 -17.15 -41.08
CA ASP A 14 20.91 -16.11 -41.19
C ASP A 14 20.15 -15.86 -39.87
N ASP A 15 20.00 -16.89 -39.03
CA ASP A 15 19.39 -16.75 -37.68
C ASP A 15 20.32 -16.02 -36.70
N SER A 16 21.65 -16.16 -36.85
CA SER A 16 22.63 -15.49 -35.99
C SER A 16 22.68 -13.97 -36.21
N ASP A 17 22.48 -13.51 -37.44
CA ASP A 17 22.52 -12.08 -37.76
C ASP A 17 21.23 -11.37 -37.30
N GLN A 18 20.05 -11.99 -37.47
CA GLN A 18 18.79 -11.43 -36.97
C GLN A 18 18.71 -11.41 -35.43
N GLN A 19 19.21 -12.45 -34.75
CA GLN A 19 19.27 -12.50 -33.30
C GLN A 19 20.20 -11.41 -32.74
N THR A 20 21.29 -11.11 -33.44
CA THR A 20 22.27 -10.09 -33.01
C THR A 20 21.73 -8.67 -33.16
N ASP A 21 20.96 -8.39 -34.23
CA ASP A 21 20.34 -7.08 -34.43
C ASP A 21 19.22 -6.79 -33.43
N ILE A 22 18.37 -7.77 -33.08
CA ILE A 22 17.30 -7.60 -32.08
C ILE A 22 17.88 -7.34 -30.67
N VAL A 23 18.96 -8.04 -30.30
CA VAL A 23 19.64 -7.83 -29.01
C VAL A 23 20.28 -6.45 -28.95
N ARG A 24 20.86 -5.97 -30.05
CA ARG A 24 21.46 -4.64 -30.15
C ARG A 24 20.41 -3.52 -30.06
N ASP A 25 19.26 -3.71 -30.67
CA ASP A 25 18.17 -2.73 -30.65
C ASP A 25 17.57 -2.63 -29.23
N ARG A 26 17.35 -3.79 -28.58
CA ARG A 26 16.90 -3.85 -27.19
C ARG A 26 17.86 -3.19 -26.20
N GLN A 27 19.17 -3.42 -26.35
CA GLN A 27 20.19 -2.75 -25.53
C GLN A 27 20.22 -1.24 -25.74
N THR A 28 19.95 -0.77 -26.97
CA THR A 28 19.90 0.65 -27.29
C THR A 28 18.67 1.32 -26.67
N LEU A 29 17.51 0.65 -26.75
CA LEU A 29 16.25 1.08 -26.10
C LEU A 29 16.36 1.11 -24.57
N GLU A 30 17.00 0.12 -23.96
CA GLU A 30 17.22 0.06 -22.51
C GLU A 30 18.13 1.22 -22.04
N ALA A 31 19.19 1.52 -22.80
CA ALA A 31 20.07 2.66 -22.52
C ALA A 31 19.35 4.02 -22.68
N GLU A 32 18.49 4.18 -23.69
CA GLU A 32 17.71 5.41 -23.89
C GLU A 32 16.66 5.60 -22.77
N LEU A 33 16.00 4.53 -22.33
CA LEU A 33 15.09 4.55 -21.18
C LEU A 33 15.81 4.91 -19.89
N GLU A 34 17.02 4.41 -19.66
CA GLU A 34 17.82 4.74 -18.49
C GLU A 34 18.22 6.22 -18.48
N VAL A 35 18.64 6.75 -19.63
CA VAL A 35 18.95 8.19 -19.80
C VAL A 35 17.71 9.06 -19.58
N LEU A 36 16.56 8.69 -20.13
CA LEU A 36 15.30 9.43 -19.95
C LEU A 36 14.80 9.40 -18.49
N ARG A 37 14.92 8.26 -17.81
CA ARG A 37 14.59 8.15 -16.37
C ARG A 37 15.51 9.01 -15.53
N GLU A 38 16.80 9.02 -15.86
CA GLU A 38 17.80 9.85 -15.19
C GLU A 38 17.53 11.35 -15.41
N GLU A 39 17.15 11.74 -16.63
CA GLU A 39 16.78 13.12 -16.94
C GLU A 39 15.48 13.54 -16.24
N ASN A 40 14.47 12.67 -16.18
CA ASN A 40 13.23 12.93 -15.44
C ASN A 40 13.49 13.07 -13.93
N ARG A 41 14.35 12.20 -13.37
CA ARG A 41 14.79 12.26 -11.97
C ARG A 41 15.50 13.58 -11.67
N ARG A 42 16.45 13.97 -12.52
CA ARG A 42 17.17 15.25 -12.41
C ARG A 42 16.26 16.46 -12.55
N LEU A 43 15.29 16.43 -13.47
CA LEU A 43 14.27 17.47 -13.61
C LEU A 43 13.45 17.58 -12.32
N ARG A 44 12.93 16.47 -11.79
CA ARG A 44 12.14 16.44 -10.55
C ARG A 44 12.94 16.95 -9.32
N GLU A 45 14.21 16.56 -9.20
CA GLU A 45 15.11 17.05 -8.15
C GLU A 45 15.36 18.57 -8.25
N SER A 46 15.56 19.09 -9.47
CA SER A 46 15.75 20.53 -9.70
C SER A 46 14.49 21.35 -9.38
N TYR A 47 13.29 20.78 -9.60
CA TYR A 47 12.02 21.41 -9.27
C TYR A 47 11.75 21.47 -7.76
N ALA A 48 12.20 20.48 -6.98
CA ALA A 48 11.98 20.43 -5.54
C ALA A 48 12.80 21.51 -4.78
N HIS A 49 14.04 21.74 -5.18
CA HIS A 49 14.93 22.70 -4.50
C HIS A 49 14.60 24.17 -4.80
N ALA A 50 14.07 24.49 -5.98
CA ALA A 50 13.74 25.87 -6.37
C ALA A 50 12.48 26.44 -5.67
N LYS A 51 11.56 25.58 -5.20
CA LYS A 51 10.28 26.02 -4.62
C LYS A 51 10.42 26.61 -3.20
N ARG A 52 11.29 26.05 -2.36
CA ARG A 52 11.39 26.42 -0.92
C ARG A 52 11.92 27.85 -0.67
N ALA A 53 12.87 28.29 -1.48
CA ALA A 53 13.38 29.67 -1.42
C ALA A 53 12.36 30.68 -1.98
N THR A 54 11.55 30.27 -2.95
CA THR A 54 10.53 31.11 -3.58
C THR A 54 9.41 31.43 -2.60
N PHE A 55 8.88 30.45 -1.85
CA PHE A 55 7.77 30.72 -0.91
C PHE A 55 8.14 31.63 0.25
N ARG A 56 9.32 31.47 0.86
CA ARG A 56 9.79 32.38 1.93
C ARG A 56 10.02 33.79 1.41
N ARG A 57 10.51 33.94 0.18
CA ARG A 57 10.67 35.25 -0.48
C ARG A 57 9.31 35.88 -0.83
N THR A 58 8.34 35.08 -1.25
CA THR A 58 6.97 35.55 -1.51
C THR A 58 6.27 36.00 -0.22
N ALA A 59 6.39 35.22 0.87
CA ALA A 59 5.88 35.62 2.19
C ALA A 59 6.51 36.92 2.68
N LEU A 60 7.85 37.05 2.56
CA LEU A 60 8.56 38.29 2.90
C LEU A 60 8.11 39.47 2.02
N GLY A 61 7.86 39.22 0.73
CA GLY A 61 7.31 40.22 -0.19
C GLY A 61 5.93 40.70 0.24
N PHE A 62 5.02 39.79 0.61
CA PHE A 62 3.70 40.15 1.14
C PHE A 62 3.77 40.94 2.45
N PHE A 63 4.66 40.55 3.37
CA PHE A 63 4.89 41.33 4.59
C PHE A 63 5.46 42.71 4.31
N ALA A 64 6.40 42.83 3.36
CA ALA A 64 6.97 44.11 2.97
C ALA A 64 5.92 45.03 2.35
N VAL A 65 5.12 44.54 1.40
CA VAL A 65 4.06 45.31 0.75
C VAL A 65 2.96 45.69 1.75
N GLY A 66 2.54 44.75 2.59
CA GLY A 66 1.55 44.99 3.64
C GLY A 66 2.02 46.03 4.66
N GLY A 67 3.24 45.86 5.17
CA GLY A 67 3.85 46.82 6.11
C GLY A 67 4.03 48.22 5.50
N LEU A 68 4.52 48.30 4.26
CA LEU A 68 4.69 49.58 3.57
C LEU A 68 3.34 50.27 3.33
N SER A 69 2.28 49.50 3.04
CA SER A 69 0.92 50.03 2.90
C SER A 69 0.40 50.60 4.22
N LEU A 70 0.64 49.93 5.35
CA LEU A 70 0.27 50.45 6.67
C LEU A 70 1.01 51.75 7.02
N VAL A 71 2.30 51.86 6.66
CA VAL A 71 3.06 53.12 6.81
C VAL A 71 2.47 54.22 5.92
N ALA A 72 2.13 53.91 4.68
CA ALA A 72 1.50 54.86 3.76
C ALA A 72 0.12 55.34 4.26
N ALA A 73 -0.65 54.49 4.93
CA ALA A 73 -1.93 54.88 5.53
C ALA A 73 -1.79 56.02 6.55
N PHE A 74 -0.68 56.06 7.29
CA PHE A 74 -0.40 57.12 8.27
C PHE A 74 0.03 58.44 7.61
N VAL A 75 0.82 58.35 6.53
CA VAL A 75 1.32 59.53 5.80
C VAL A 75 0.24 60.17 4.92
N PHE A 76 -0.72 59.38 4.41
CA PHE A 76 -1.76 59.83 3.50
C PHE A 76 -3.19 59.60 4.07
N PRO A 77 -3.68 60.48 4.97
CA PRO A 77 -4.98 60.32 5.63
C PRO A 77 -6.16 60.23 4.66
N ALA A 78 -6.09 60.91 3.52
CA ALA A 78 -7.16 60.90 2.50
C ALA A 78 -7.38 59.51 1.86
N LEU A 79 -6.38 58.62 1.92
CA LEU A 79 -6.43 57.26 1.35
C LEU A 79 -6.31 56.17 2.42
N GLN A 80 -6.46 56.55 3.70
CA GLN A 80 -6.18 55.68 4.84
C GLN A 80 -6.95 54.36 4.78
N THR A 81 -8.25 54.39 4.45
CA THR A 81 -9.08 53.17 4.36
C THR A 81 -8.56 52.19 3.32
N ILE A 82 -8.08 52.69 2.17
CA ILE A 82 -7.56 51.86 1.07
C ILE A 82 -6.24 51.22 1.51
N PHE A 83 -5.32 52.02 2.05
CA PHE A 83 -4.01 51.53 2.49
C PHE A 83 -4.10 50.57 3.69
N ILE A 84 -5.03 50.77 4.62
CA ILE A 84 -5.30 49.82 5.71
C ILE A 84 -5.81 48.48 5.14
N ALA A 85 -6.74 48.52 4.17
CA ALA A 85 -7.24 47.31 3.54
C ALA A 85 -6.11 46.53 2.84
N PHE A 86 -5.29 47.20 2.01
CA PHE A 86 -4.14 46.56 1.36
C PHE A 86 -3.08 46.08 2.36
N GLY A 87 -2.84 46.85 3.42
CA GLY A 87 -1.93 46.46 4.50
C GLY A 87 -2.38 45.20 5.21
N GLY A 88 -3.66 45.15 5.60
CA GLY A 88 -4.29 43.99 6.23
C GLY A 88 -4.25 42.76 5.33
N THR A 89 -4.67 42.87 4.06
CA THR A 89 -4.64 41.76 3.10
C THR A 89 -3.21 41.27 2.84
N GLY A 90 -2.24 42.17 2.69
CA GLY A 90 -0.84 41.81 2.46
C GLY A 90 -0.21 41.10 3.66
N VAL A 91 -0.41 41.62 4.86
CA VAL A 91 0.07 40.96 6.09
C VAL A 91 -0.61 39.61 6.28
N PHE A 92 -1.93 39.53 6.09
CA PHE A 92 -2.67 38.27 6.17
C PHE A 92 -2.17 37.23 5.16
N ALA A 93 -2.02 37.61 3.89
CA ALA A 93 -1.45 36.74 2.86
C ALA A 93 -0.02 36.31 3.21
N GLY A 94 0.79 37.19 3.81
CA GLY A 94 2.11 36.87 4.32
C GLY A 94 2.08 35.82 5.43
N ILE A 95 1.19 35.97 6.42
CA ILE A 95 0.98 35.00 7.52
C ILE A 95 0.54 33.66 6.96
N VAL A 96 -0.52 33.66 6.13
CA VAL A 96 -1.05 32.44 5.48
C VAL A 96 0.07 31.76 4.70
N THR A 97 0.79 32.48 3.85
CA THR A 97 1.89 31.90 3.07
C THR A 97 3.01 31.38 3.99
N PHE A 98 3.35 32.08 5.07
CA PHE A 98 4.41 31.67 5.98
C PHE A 98 4.05 30.40 6.77
N TYR A 99 2.82 30.32 7.28
CA TYR A 99 2.35 29.21 8.13
C TYR A 99 1.85 28.00 7.34
N LEU A 100 1.27 28.19 6.15
CA LEU A 100 0.88 27.09 5.26
C LEU A 100 2.04 26.60 4.38
N THR A 101 3.22 27.23 4.41
CA THR A 101 4.39 26.67 3.72
C THR A 101 4.86 25.42 4.46
N PRO A 102 4.82 24.24 3.82
CA PRO A 102 5.27 22.99 4.45
C PRO A 102 6.74 23.08 4.86
N GLU A 103 7.05 22.69 6.10
CA GLU A 103 8.39 22.82 6.64
C GLU A 103 9.40 21.90 5.94
N ARG A 104 8.97 20.77 5.35
CA ARG A 104 9.81 19.86 4.56
C ARG A 104 9.00 19.23 3.42
N PHE A 105 9.35 19.55 2.19
CA PHE A 105 8.86 18.80 1.03
C PHE A 105 9.75 17.58 0.84
N VAL A 106 9.22 16.41 1.18
CA VAL A 106 9.77 15.14 0.70
C VAL A 106 9.05 14.83 -0.60
N SER A 107 9.80 14.52 -1.66
CA SER A 107 9.17 14.16 -2.94
C SER A 107 8.48 12.79 -2.80
N ALA A 108 7.39 12.59 -3.53
CA ALA A 108 6.73 11.29 -3.60
C ALA A 108 7.71 10.17 -3.95
N SER A 109 8.69 10.45 -4.83
CA SER A 109 9.75 9.49 -5.18
C SER A 109 10.61 9.06 -3.99
N VAL A 110 10.92 9.95 -3.05
CA VAL A 110 11.69 9.57 -1.85
C VAL A 110 10.85 8.71 -0.91
N GLY A 111 9.57 9.03 -0.75
CA GLY A 111 8.63 8.18 -0.01
C GLY A 111 8.51 6.79 -0.63
N ALA A 112 8.34 6.73 -1.95
CA ALA A 112 8.29 5.49 -2.71
C ALA A 112 9.59 4.68 -2.60
N THR A 113 10.76 5.30 -2.69
CA THR A 113 12.04 4.58 -2.51
C THR A 113 12.16 3.97 -1.11
N VAL A 114 11.79 4.70 -0.06
CA VAL A 114 11.83 4.19 1.31
C VAL A 114 10.84 3.03 1.47
N PHE A 115 9.61 3.18 0.97
CA PHE A 115 8.62 2.11 1.01
C PHE A 115 9.09 0.88 0.26
N ASN A 116 9.51 1.02 -1.01
CA ASN A 116 9.99 -0.10 -1.82
C ASN A 116 11.15 -0.84 -1.14
N THR A 117 12.07 -0.11 -0.49
CA THR A 117 13.18 -0.73 0.23
C THR A 117 12.70 -1.58 1.41
N LEU A 118 11.67 -1.14 2.13
CA LEU A 118 11.09 -1.89 3.24
C LEU A 118 10.27 -3.08 2.73
N ALA A 119 9.44 -2.87 1.71
CA ALA A 119 8.66 -3.91 1.04
C ALA A 119 9.58 -5.01 0.49
N ASP A 120 10.73 -4.67 -0.07
CA ASP A 120 11.74 -5.64 -0.49
C ASP A 120 12.23 -6.49 0.68
N VAL A 121 12.48 -5.90 1.86
CA VAL A 121 12.91 -6.64 3.06
C VAL A 121 11.82 -7.61 3.52
N GLU A 122 10.56 -7.17 3.55
CA GLU A 122 9.43 -8.01 3.94
C GLU A 122 9.20 -9.14 2.93
N GLN A 123 9.32 -8.87 1.63
CA GLN A 123 9.26 -9.88 0.58
C GLN A 123 10.37 -10.92 0.74
N HIS A 124 11.60 -10.49 1.06
CA HIS A 124 12.69 -11.42 1.35
C HIS A 124 12.37 -12.28 2.58
N LEU A 125 11.84 -11.68 3.66
CA LEU A 125 11.42 -12.42 4.86
C LEU A 125 10.36 -13.50 4.53
N VAL A 126 9.33 -13.14 3.77
CA VAL A 126 8.29 -14.08 3.31
C VAL A 126 8.91 -15.21 2.48
N SER A 127 9.83 -14.88 1.57
CA SER A 127 10.48 -15.89 0.72
C SER A 127 11.46 -16.81 1.47
N GLU A 128 12.26 -16.28 2.39
CA GLU A 128 13.25 -17.06 3.15
C GLU A 128 12.61 -17.99 4.18
N LEU A 129 11.46 -17.59 4.71
CA LEU A 129 10.66 -18.39 5.63
C LEU A 129 9.68 -19.32 4.91
N GLU A 130 9.70 -19.34 3.57
CA GLU A 130 8.83 -20.14 2.71
C GLU A 130 7.34 -19.97 3.07
N LEU A 131 6.94 -18.73 3.36
CA LEU A 131 5.56 -18.38 3.69
C LEU A 131 4.69 -18.30 2.44
N GLN A 132 3.38 -18.36 2.66
CA GLN A 132 2.40 -18.15 1.59
C GLN A 132 2.42 -16.69 1.11
N THR A 133 1.95 -16.48 -0.13
CA THR A 133 1.76 -15.14 -0.68
C THR A 133 0.42 -14.53 -0.25
N GLU A 134 -0.54 -15.36 0.15
CA GLU A 134 -1.82 -14.89 0.67
C GLU A 134 -1.61 -14.13 1.99
N THR A 135 -2.29 -12.98 2.10
CA THR A 135 -2.23 -12.12 3.28
C THR A 135 -3.59 -12.06 3.95
N VAL A 136 -3.60 -12.17 5.28
CA VAL A 136 -4.82 -12.14 6.09
C VAL A 136 -4.74 -10.96 7.05
N TYR A 137 -5.68 -10.03 6.95
CA TYR A 137 -5.78 -8.90 7.86
C TYR A 137 -6.80 -9.23 8.93
N VAL A 138 -6.32 -9.35 10.17
CA VAL A 138 -7.10 -9.78 11.32
C VAL A 138 -7.41 -8.57 12.20
N PRO A 139 -8.69 -8.24 12.45
CA PRO A 139 -9.03 -7.11 13.30
C PRO A 139 -8.66 -7.40 14.75
N THR A 140 -8.16 -6.37 15.43
CA THR A 140 -7.74 -6.45 16.84
C THR A 140 -8.52 -5.46 17.69
N ALA A 141 -9.85 -5.47 17.60
CA ALA A 141 -10.76 -4.55 18.33
C ALA A 141 -10.55 -4.54 19.86
N SER A 142 -9.89 -5.57 20.42
CA SER A 142 -9.54 -5.67 21.84
C SER A 142 -8.27 -4.89 22.23
N HIS A 143 -7.53 -4.32 21.27
CA HIS A 143 -6.27 -3.63 21.50
C HIS A 143 -6.36 -2.15 21.06
N PRO A 144 -6.18 -1.19 21.99
CA PRO A 144 -6.34 0.23 21.67
C PRO A 144 -5.19 0.82 20.83
N GLU A 145 -4.09 0.08 20.63
CA GLU A 145 -2.91 0.59 19.90
C GLU A 145 -2.84 0.13 18.44
N THR A 146 -3.58 -0.92 18.07
CA THR A 146 -3.62 -1.47 16.70
C THR A 146 -5.03 -1.89 16.37
N THR A 147 -5.50 -1.49 15.20
CA THR A 147 -6.86 -1.76 14.73
C THR A 147 -6.93 -3.09 14.00
N ALA A 148 -5.82 -3.50 13.36
CA ALA A 148 -5.66 -4.81 12.76
C ALA A 148 -4.19 -5.28 12.74
N ARG A 149 -4.00 -6.57 12.46
CA ARG A 149 -2.70 -7.22 12.27
C ARG A 149 -2.67 -7.92 10.93
N LEU A 150 -1.55 -7.78 10.20
CA LEU A 150 -1.28 -8.53 8.99
C LEU A 150 -0.69 -9.88 9.39
N PHE A 151 -1.33 -10.97 9.02
CA PHE A 151 -0.87 -12.34 9.20
C PHE A 151 -0.51 -12.94 7.84
N VAL A 152 0.68 -13.54 7.75
CA VAL A 152 1.12 -14.29 6.58
C VAL A 152 1.35 -15.74 7.00
N PRO A 153 0.49 -16.68 6.56
CA PRO A 153 0.56 -18.08 6.98
C PRO A 153 1.75 -18.79 6.34
N GLN A 154 2.25 -19.82 7.02
CA GLN A 154 3.28 -20.70 6.49
C GLN A 154 2.69 -21.83 5.61
N HIS A 155 1.52 -22.34 6.00
CA HIS A 155 0.88 -23.47 5.34
C HIS A 155 -0.29 -23.01 4.45
N VAL A 156 -0.58 -23.77 3.38
CA VAL A 156 -1.72 -23.52 2.48
C VAL A 156 -3.04 -23.73 3.23
N GLU A 157 -3.12 -24.82 4.00
CA GLU A 157 -4.22 -25.05 4.94
C GLU A 157 -3.82 -24.43 6.28
N TYR A 158 -4.39 -23.27 6.59
CA TYR A 158 -4.09 -22.54 7.81
C TYR A 158 -5.35 -22.22 8.62
N THR A 159 -5.14 -21.91 9.90
CA THR A 159 -6.15 -21.36 10.79
C THR A 159 -5.67 -19.98 11.23
N VAL A 160 -6.58 -19.00 11.20
CA VAL A 160 -6.28 -17.65 11.65
C VAL A 160 -5.99 -17.66 13.15
N PRO A 161 -4.80 -17.19 13.61
CA PRO A 161 -4.46 -17.16 15.02
C PRO A 161 -5.38 -16.23 15.83
N ASP A 162 -5.51 -16.51 17.13
CA ASP A 162 -6.22 -15.61 18.03
C ASP A 162 -5.53 -14.23 18.09
N PRO A 163 -6.26 -13.12 18.29
CA PRO A 163 -5.68 -11.77 18.32
C PRO A 163 -4.47 -11.60 19.26
N GLY A 164 -4.50 -12.25 20.42
CA GLY A 164 -3.37 -12.19 21.37
C GLY A 164 -2.11 -12.91 20.91
N GLN A 165 -2.21 -13.87 19.99
CA GLN A 165 -1.04 -14.53 19.38
C GLN A 165 -0.39 -13.65 18.30
N LEU A 166 -1.18 -12.77 17.67
CA LEU A 166 -0.72 -11.85 16.62
C LEU A 166 0.07 -10.65 17.18
N GLU A 167 0.14 -10.46 18.49
CA GLU A 167 1.05 -9.49 19.12
C GLU A 167 2.52 -9.84 18.88
N ALA A 168 2.84 -11.13 18.74
CA ALA A 168 4.19 -11.60 18.46
C ALA A 168 4.49 -11.58 16.96
N LEU A 169 5.74 -11.22 16.60
CA LEU A 169 6.19 -11.23 15.20
C LEU A 169 6.13 -12.64 14.58
N PHE A 170 6.54 -13.65 15.35
CA PHE A 170 6.50 -15.05 14.93
C PHE A 170 5.36 -15.73 15.66
N VAL A 171 4.38 -16.21 14.90
CA VAL A 171 3.27 -16.99 15.45
C VAL A 171 3.71 -18.44 15.46
N THR A 172 4.00 -18.94 16.66
CA THR A 172 4.48 -20.31 16.85
C THR A 172 3.61 -21.03 17.85
N GLY A 173 3.30 -22.31 17.60
CA GLY A 173 2.50 -23.13 18.50
C GLY A 173 1.79 -24.23 17.74
N VAL A 174 0.58 -23.93 17.25
CA VAL A 174 -0.21 -24.83 16.41
C VAL A 174 0.32 -24.77 14.98
N GLU A 175 0.64 -25.92 14.38
CA GLU A 175 1.21 -26.01 13.03
C GLU A 175 0.38 -25.27 11.98
N ALA A 176 -0.95 -25.44 12.00
CA ALA A 176 -1.87 -24.75 11.11
C ALA A 176 -1.96 -23.22 11.32
N ALA A 177 -1.51 -22.70 12.47
CA ALA A 177 -1.51 -21.27 12.77
C ALA A 177 -0.10 -20.65 12.66
N GLN A 178 0.89 -21.40 12.18
CA GLN A 178 2.26 -20.91 12.03
C GLN A 178 2.36 -19.89 10.91
N GLY A 179 3.14 -18.85 11.15
CA GLY A 179 3.38 -17.77 10.22
C GLY A 179 4.05 -16.57 10.89
N ILE A 180 3.94 -15.42 10.25
CA ILE A 180 4.39 -14.14 10.84
C ILE A 180 3.21 -13.19 11.02
N SER A 181 3.30 -12.34 12.03
CA SER A 181 2.38 -11.22 12.22
C SER A 181 3.12 -9.89 12.17
N LEU A 182 2.71 -9.04 11.24
CA LEU A 182 3.28 -7.73 10.98
C LEU A 182 2.26 -6.62 11.32
N PRO A 183 2.73 -5.44 11.76
CA PRO A 183 1.87 -4.26 11.80
C PRO A 183 1.56 -3.84 10.36
N PRO A 184 0.28 -3.73 9.96
CA PRO A 184 -0.05 -3.31 8.62
C PRO A 184 0.23 -1.81 8.44
N THR A 185 0.76 -1.44 7.28
CA THR A 185 1.03 -0.07 6.84
C THR A 185 -0.24 0.78 6.89
N GLY A 186 -1.38 0.16 6.59
CA GLY A 186 -2.71 0.74 6.62
C GLY A 186 -3.24 1.06 8.02
N ASP A 187 -2.67 0.52 9.10
CA ASP A 187 -3.18 0.71 10.46
C ASP A 187 -3.20 2.19 10.86
N ARG A 188 -2.08 2.88 10.67
CA ARG A 188 -1.97 4.31 10.99
C ARG A 188 -2.75 5.19 10.03
N LEU A 189 -2.85 4.79 8.76
CA LEU A 189 -3.66 5.48 7.78
C LEU A 189 -5.15 5.40 8.15
N TYR A 190 -5.60 4.23 8.58
CA TYR A 190 -6.96 4.02 9.05
C TYR A 190 -7.25 4.87 10.29
N ASN A 191 -6.34 4.89 11.28
CA ASN A 191 -6.52 5.69 12.49
C ASN A 191 -6.60 7.20 12.19
N GLU A 192 -5.81 7.71 11.23
CA GLU A 192 -5.90 9.10 10.78
C GLU A 192 -7.22 9.39 10.06
N PHE A 193 -7.67 8.47 9.20
CA PHE A 193 -8.95 8.56 8.52
C PHE A 193 -10.12 8.59 9.52
N GLU A 194 -10.12 7.70 10.51
CA GLU A 194 -11.17 7.63 11.53
C GLU A 194 -11.22 8.90 12.40
N GLN A 195 -10.06 9.50 12.72
CA GLN A 195 -10.00 10.73 13.51
C GLN A 195 -10.51 11.97 12.78
N THR A 196 -10.49 11.95 11.45
CA THR A 196 -10.79 13.12 10.60
C THR A 196 -12.15 13.01 9.93
N MET A 197 -12.69 11.80 9.79
CA MET A 197 -14.00 11.58 9.21
C MET A 197 -15.10 12.22 10.04
N SER A 198 -16.11 12.75 9.35
CA SER A 198 -17.31 13.27 9.98
C SER A 198 -18.39 12.18 10.01
N GLY A 199 -18.72 11.68 11.20
CA GLY A 199 -19.75 10.65 11.39
C GLY A 199 -19.15 9.34 11.89
N GLU A 200 -19.89 8.25 11.74
CA GLU A 200 -19.48 6.90 12.12
C GLU A 200 -19.02 6.10 10.90
N PHE A 201 -18.01 5.24 11.09
CA PHE A 201 -17.52 4.36 10.03
C PHE A 201 -18.55 3.28 9.71
N GLY A 202 -18.72 2.97 8.43
CA GLY A 202 -19.71 2.02 7.98
C GLY A 202 -19.36 0.57 8.36
N THR A 203 -20.39 -0.24 8.56
CA THR A 203 -20.25 -1.70 8.77
C THR A 203 -20.75 -2.53 7.58
N ALA A 204 -21.38 -1.88 6.59
CA ALA A 204 -21.81 -2.52 5.36
C ALA A 204 -20.70 -2.45 4.30
N PRO A 205 -20.44 -3.52 3.51
CA PRO A 205 -19.37 -3.55 2.52
C PRO A 205 -19.36 -2.36 1.55
N ASP A 206 -20.51 -1.96 1.01
CA ASP A 206 -20.61 -0.81 0.10
C ASP A 206 -20.23 0.52 0.77
N ALA A 207 -20.63 0.69 2.03
CA ALA A 207 -20.33 1.89 2.80
C ALA A 207 -18.83 1.98 3.13
N ILE A 208 -18.25 0.86 3.57
CA ILE A 208 -16.82 0.70 3.83
C ILE A 208 -16.03 1.04 2.55
N ALA A 209 -16.34 0.38 1.44
CA ALA A 209 -15.65 0.59 0.17
C ALA A 209 -15.70 2.06 -0.28
N THR A 210 -16.88 2.67 -0.21
CA THR A 210 -17.08 4.07 -0.61
C THR A 210 -16.29 5.04 0.27
N GLN A 211 -16.31 4.84 1.60
CA GLN A 211 -15.60 5.70 2.54
C GLN A 211 -14.08 5.58 2.38
N LEU A 212 -13.54 4.37 2.25
CA LEU A 212 -12.10 4.15 2.13
C LEU A 212 -11.54 4.63 0.79
N THR A 213 -12.27 4.45 -0.31
CA THR A 213 -11.83 4.94 -1.63
C THR A 213 -11.87 6.46 -1.75
N ALA A 214 -12.86 7.11 -1.12
CA ALA A 214 -12.86 8.56 -0.96
C ALA A 214 -11.64 9.02 -0.13
N ALA A 215 -11.30 8.33 0.96
CA ALA A 215 -10.11 8.64 1.74
C ALA A 215 -8.82 8.49 0.93
N LEU A 216 -8.70 7.41 0.14
CA LEU A 216 -7.55 7.15 -0.71
C LEU A 216 -7.30 8.25 -1.75
N SER A 217 -8.35 8.72 -2.40
CA SER A 217 -8.25 9.70 -3.50
C SER A 217 -8.30 11.15 -3.04
N GLU A 218 -9.16 11.48 -2.07
CA GLU A 218 -9.42 12.86 -1.65
C GLU A 218 -8.60 13.28 -0.43
N GLN A 219 -8.48 12.42 0.59
CA GLN A 219 -7.84 12.80 1.84
C GLN A 219 -6.33 12.57 1.81
N PHE A 220 -5.92 11.37 1.40
CA PHE A 220 -4.51 10.98 1.41
C PHE A 220 -3.82 11.18 0.07
N GLU A 221 -4.59 11.41 -1.01
CA GLU A 221 -4.08 11.57 -2.38
C GLU A 221 -3.11 10.42 -2.77
N LEU A 222 -3.40 9.20 -2.32
CA LEU A 222 -2.58 8.00 -2.58
C LEU A 222 -2.85 7.40 -3.95
N VAL A 223 -3.98 7.74 -4.56
CA VAL A 223 -4.42 7.25 -5.87
C VAL A 223 -5.11 8.40 -6.59
N GLU A 224 -5.06 8.40 -7.92
CA GLU A 224 -5.75 9.43 -8.71
C GLU A 224 -7.25 9.14 -8.80
N ASN A 225 -7.61 7.87 -8.98
CA ASN A 225 -9.00 7.45 -9.10
C ASN A 225 -9.17 6.00 -8.66
N THR A 226 -10.41 5.66 -8.30
CA THR A 226 -10.81 4.30 -7.92
C THR A 226 -12.15 3.92 -8.54
N ARG A 227 -12.33 2.64 -8.85
CA ARG A 227 -13.64 2.09 -9.23
C ARG A 227 -13.98 0.92 -8.33
N ILE A 228 -15.20 0.93 -7.79
CA ILE A 228 -15.66 -0.05 -6.81
C ILE A 228 -16.67 -0.98 -7.45
N GLU A 229 -16.54 -2.27 -7.17
CA GLU A 229 -17.55 -3.29 -7.41
C GLU A 229 -17.64 -4.20 -6.19
N VAL A 230 -18.80 -4.26 -5.56
CA VAL A 230 -19.04 -5.12 -4.38
C VAL A 230 -19.97 -6.24 -4.79
N ASP A 231 -19.55 -7.47 -4.50
CA ASP A 231 -20.35 -8.68 -4.69
C ASP A 231 -20.72 -9.25 -3.31
N GLY A 232 -21.96 -8.98 -2.91
CA GLY A 232 -22.51 -9.46 -1.65
C GLY A 232 -22.77 -10.97 -1.61
N GLU A 233 -22.92 -11.63 -2.76
CA GLU A 233 -23.12 -13.09 -2.82
C GLU A 233 -21.79 -13.83 -2.58
N ASN A 234 -20.73 -13.38 -3.25
CA ASN A 234 -19.39 -13.97 -3.12
C ASN A 234 -18.57 -13.41 -1.95
N GLN A 235 -19.12 -12.45 -1.20
CA GLN A 235 -18.44 -11.80 -0.08
C GLN A 235 -17.09 -11.19 -0.48
N THR A 236 -17.10 -10.47 -1.60
CA THR A 236 -15.91 -9.80 -2.14
C THR A 236 -16.17 -8.35 -2.50
N ALA A 237 -15.12 -7.54 -2.43
CA ALA A 237 -15.10 -6.18 -2.96
C ALA A 237 -13.87 -6.04 -3.86
N SER A 238 -14.09 -5.66 -5.12
CA SER A 238 -13.04 -5.38 -6.10
C SER A 238 -12.92 -3.88 -6.32
N ILE A 239 -11.72 -3.35 -6.07
CA ILE A 239 -11.40 -1.94 -6.17
C ILE A 239 -10.30 -1.78 -7.21
N ALA A 240 -10.64 -1.23 -8.38
CA ALA A 240 -9.66 -0.88 -9.40
C ALA A 240 -8.95 0.43 -9.01
N ILE A 241 -7.62 0.44 -9.10
CA ILE A 241 -6.76 1.54 -8.65
C ILE A 241 -6.07 2.18 -9.85
N ASP A 242 -6.15 3.51 -9.95
CA ASP A 242 -5.45 4.26 -10.98
C ASP A 242 -4.33 5.13 -10.39
N ASN A 243 -3.16 5.04 -11.02
CA ASN A 243 -1.97 5.85 -10.75
C ASN A 243 -1.62 5.98 -9.25
N PRO A 244 -1.24 4.87 -8.58
CA PRO A 244 -0.89 4.89 -7.17
C PRO A 244 0.38 5.73 -6.93
N ALA A 245 0.39 6.45 -5.79
CA ALA A 245 1.50 7.32 -5.41
C ALA A 245 2.76 6.54 -4.97
N PHE A 246 2.56 5.32 -4.47
CA PHE A 246 3.60 4.36 -4.10
C PHE A 246 3.62 3.23 -5.14
N GLY A 247 4.80 2.66 -5.37
CA GLY A 247 5.18 1.92 -6.57
C GLY A 247 4.16 0.93 -7.14
N ASP A 248 4.46 -0.36 -7.01
CA ASP A 248 3.60 -1.42 -7.53
C ASP A 248 2.64 -1.87 -6.43
N ILE A 249 1.33 -1.92 -6.74
CA ILE A 249 0.30 -2.32 -5.78
C ILE A 249 0.39 -3.79 -5.38
N HIS A 250 1.13 -4.61 -6.14
CA HIS A 250 1.36 -6.02 -5.85
C HIS A 250 2.40 -6.26 -4.75
N GLN A 251 3.11 -5.21 -4.33
CA GLN A 251 4.05 -5.33 -3.22
C GLN A 251 3.31 -5.67 -1.93
N LEU A 252 3.94 -6.52 -1.11
CA LEU A 252 3.39 -6.89 0.19
C LEU A 252 3.04 -5.65 0.98
N ASP A 253 1.82 -5.64 1.52
CA ASP A 253 1.32 -4.58 2.40
C ASP A 253 1.39 -3.16 1.81
N HIS A 254 1.26 -3.04 0.47
CA HIS A 254 1.21 -1.76 -0.22
C HIS A 254 0.21 -0.78 0.45
N PRO A 255 0.53 0.51 0.67
CA PRO A 255 -0.29 1.40 1.51
C PRO A 255 -1.77 1.48 1.12
N VAL A 256 -2.06 1.44 -0.19
CA VAL A 256 -3.43 1.42 -0.73
C VAL A 256 -4.15 0.12 -0.39
N VAL A 257 -3.48 -1.00 -0.59
CA VAL A 257 -4.00 -2.36 -0.34
C VAL A 257 -4.23 -2.54 1.16
N SER A 258 -3.23 -2.17 1.96
CA SER A 258 -3.24 -2.28 3.41
C SER A 258 -4.35 -1.43 4.03
N LEU A 259 -4.56 -0.17 3.58
CA LEU A 259 -5.65 0.66 4.09
C LEU A 259 -7.03 0.04 3.78
N LEU A 260 -7.23 -0.46 2.56
CA LEU A 260 -8.47 -1.15 2.20
C LEU A 260 -8.67 -2.36 3.11
N ALA A 261 -7.66 -3.22 3.23
CA ALA A 261 -7.72 -4.44 4.01
C ALA A 261 -8.02 -4.19 5.48
N VAL A 262 -7.30 -3.26 6.12
CA VAL A 262 -7.54 -2.86 7.51
C VAL A 262 -8.95 -2.32 7.67
N GLY A 263 -9.39 -1.41 6.81
CA GLY A 263 -10.72 -0.82 6.92
C GLY A 263 -11.85 -1.83 6.71
N PHE A 264 -11.69 -2.80 5.80
CA PHE A 264 -12.65 -3.91 5.65
C PHE A 264 -12.64 -4.84 6.86
N ALA A 265 -11.46 -5.23 7.36
CA ALA A 265 -11.33 -6.07 8.54
C ALA A 265 -11.99 -5.43 9.77
N THR A 266 -11.75 -4.14 9.98
CA THR A 266 -12.30 -3.37 11.10
C THR A 266 -13.80 -3.13 10.94
N GLY A 267 -14.26 -2.68 9.77
CA GLY A 267 -15.67 -2.37 9.54
C GLY A 267 -16.57 -3.60 9.58
N LEU A 268 -16.06 -4.75 9.12
CA LEU A 268 -16.77 -6.04 9.15
C LEU A 268 -16.56 -6.83 10.45
N ASP A 269 -15.63 -6.39 11.31
CA ASP A 269 -15.20 -7.05 12.54
C ASP A 269 -14.86 -8.55 12.33
N ARG A 270 -14.17 -8.85 11.23
CA ARG A 270 -13.70 -10.20 10.92
C ARG A 270 -12.45 -10.21 10.06
N PRO A 271 -11.69 -11.33 10.02
CA PRO A 271 -10.55 -11.45 9.14
C PRO A 271 -10.94 -11.29 7.67
N VAL A 272 -10.07 -10.64 6.89
CA VAL A 272 -10.21 -10.52 5.44
C VAL A 272 -8.92 -10.95 4.74
N THR A 273 -9.04 -11.54 3.57
CA THR A 273 -7.90 -11.83 2.69
C THR A 273 -7.88 -10.85 1.54
N VAL A 274 -6.69 -10.59 1.01
CA VAL A 274 -6.51 -9.66 -0.10
C VAL A 274 -5.70 -10.31 -1.20
N ASP A 275 -6.20 -10.12 -2.41
CA ASP A 275 -5.51 -10.50 -3.62
C ASP A 275 -5.42 -9.32 -4.59
N THR A 276 -4.37 -9.28 -5.39
CA THR A 276 -4.12 -8.17 -6.33
C THR A 276 -3.84 -8.71 -7.72
N HIS A 277 -4.53 -8.15 -8.71
CA HIS A 277 -4.41 -8.57 -10.10
C HIS A 277 -4.09 -7.40 -11.04
N ASN A 278 -3.33 -7.70 -12.09
CA ASN A 278 -3.09 -6.75 -13.17
C ASN A 278 -4.39 -6.48 -13.95
N ASP A 279 -4.54 -5.26 -14.44
CA ASP A 279 -5.63 -4.86 -15.33
C ASP A 279 -5.07 -3.99 -16.47
N ASP A 280 -5.66 -4.07 -17.65
CA ASP A 280 -5.16 -3.34 -18.83
C ASP A 280 -5.52 -1.84 -18.81
N ARG A 281 -6.52 -1.45 -18.02
CA ARG A 281 -7.08 -0.09 -17.99
C ARG A 281 -6.70 0.67 -16.73
N PHE A 282 -6.43 -0.04 -15.65
CA PHE A 282 -6.06 0.49 -14.35
C PHE A 282 -4.62 0.06 -14.00
N SER A 283 -4.04 0.66 -12.96
CA SER A 283 -2.73 0.21 -12.46
C SER A 283 -2.82 -1.17 -11.79
N GLY A 284 -4.01 -1.55 -11.35
CA GLY A 284 -4.36 -2.92 -10.98
C GLY A 284 -5.67 -2.96 -10.20
N VAL A 285 -6.10 -4.14 -9.78
CA VAL A 285 -7.34 -4.38 -9.02
C VAL A 285 -7.01 -5.06 -7.71
N VAL A 286 -7.52 -4.49 -6.62
CA VAL A 286 -7.45 -5.06 -5.27
C VAL A 286 -8.78 -5.75 -4.99
N THR A 287 -8.74 -7.05 -4.72
CA THR A 287 -9.92 -7.82 -4.31
C THR A 287 -9.79 -8.18 -2.84
N VAL A 288 -10.71 -7.68 -2.02
CA VAL A 288 -10.82 -8.02 -0.60
C VAL A 288 -11.92 -9.07 -0.47
N SER A 289 -11.64 -10.16 0.24
CA SER A 289 -12.62 -11.22 0.53
C SER A 289 -12.74 -11.46 2.03
N TRP A 290 -13.94 -11.80 2.49
CA TRP A 290 -14.23 -12.02 3.91
C TRP A 290 -15.00 -13.32 4.16
N ASN A 291 -14.74 -14.32 3.31
CA ASN A 291 -15.20 -15.68 3.53
C ASN A 291 -14.49 -16.27 4.76
N GLU A 292 -15.16 -17.16 5.50
CA GLU A 292 -14.45 -17.94 6.52
C GLU A 292 -13.44 -18.85 5.82
N PRO A 293 -12.16 -18.86 6.23
CA PRO A 293 -11.24 -19.88 5.80
C PRO A 293 -11.85 -21.24 6.17
N GLU A 294 -11.89 -22.16 5.21
CA GLU A 294 -12.50 -23.47 5.41
C GLU A 294 -11.75 -24.19 6.55
N GLU A 295 -12.39 -24.28 7.72
CA GLU A 295 -11.77 -24.85 8.91
C GLU A 295 -11.40 -26.31 8.61
N PRO A 296 -10.11 -26.70 8.72
CA PRO A 296 -9.72 -28.06 8.39
C PRO A 296 -10.52 -29.03 9.27
N PRO A 297 -11.04 -30.13 8.71
CA PRO A 297 -11.92 -31.03 9.44
C PRO A 297 -11.22 -31.46 10.72
N ALA A 298 -11.83 -31.11 11.86
CA ALA A 298 -11.35 -31.49 13.17
C ALA A 298 -10.95 -32.96 13.13
N GLN A 299 -9.66 -33.25 13.24
CA GLN A 299 -9.18 -34.61 13.32
C GLN A 299 -9.88 -35.21 14.54
N SER A 300 -10.87 -36.05 14.29
CA SER A 300 -11.56 -36.84 15.29
C SER A 300 -10.45 -37.57 16.04
N SER A 301 -10.14 -37.07 17.22
CA SER A 301 -9.29 -37.75 18.17
C SER A 301 -10.02 -39.05 18.45
N GLY A 302 -9.61 -40.10 17.73
CA GLY A 302 -10.03 -41.46 17.94
C GLY A 302 -9.61 -41.80 19.35
N ALA A 303 -10.50 -41.57 20.30
CA ALA A 303 -10.42 -42.14 21.63
C ALA A 303 -10.45 -43.65 21.44
N ALA A 304 -9.26 -44.23 21.29
CA ALA A 304 -9.04 -45.64 21.50
C ALA A 304 -9.44 -45.92 22.94
N THR A 305 -10.65 -46.47 23.09
CA THR A 305 -11.12 -47.12 24.29
C THR A 305 -10.03 -48.09 24.74
N HIS A 306 -9.29 -47.72 25.78
CA HIS A 306 -8.52 -48.68 26.55
C HIS A 306 -9.52 -49.63 27.20
N GLU A 307 -9.73 -50.80 26.58
CA GLU A 307 -10.31 -51.95 27.25
C GLU A 307 -9.43 -52.27 28.45
N GLN A 308 -9.96 -51.95 29.63
CA GLN A 308 -9.40 -52.36 30.91
C GLN A 308 -9.58 -53.87 31.01
N GLU A 309 -8.53 -54.60 30.65
CA GLU A 309 -8.40 -56.03 30.83
C GLU A 309 -8.45 -56.34 32.34
N THR A 310 -9.63 -56.80 32.79
CA THR A 310 -9.87 -57.30 34.13
C THR A 310 -9.11 -58.61 34.31
N MET A 311 -7.99 -58.56 35.03
CA MET A 311 -7.31 -59.74 35.56
C MET A 311 -8.25 -60.54 36.48
N PRO A 312 -8.42 -61.85 36.26
CA PRO A 312 -9.05 -62.72 37.26
C PRO A 312 -8.02 -63.09 38.32
N THR A 313 -8.26 -62.68 39.57
CA THR A 313 -7.64 -63.27 40.75
C THR A 313 -7.93 -64.77 40.77
N SER A 314 -6.90 -65.56 40.48
CA SER A 314 -6.90 -66.99 40.71
C SER A 314 -6.80 -67.25 42.21
N ASP A 315 -7.89 -67.80 42.73
CA ASP A 315 -7.98 -68.56 43.97
C ASP A 315 -7.20 -69.88 43.78
N ASN A 316 -6.28 -70.19 44.68
CA ASN A 316 -5.80 -71.56 44.90
C ASN A 316 -4.97 -71.68 46.18
N GLY A 317 -5.50 -72.46 47.13
CA GLY A 317 -4.73 -73.38 47.98
C GLY A 317 -4.22 -72.85 49.32
#